data_AF-A0A6L5R109-F1
#
_entry.id   AF-A0A6L5R109-F1
#
_cell.length_a   1.000
_cell.length_b   1.000
_cell.length_c   1.000
_cell.angle_alpha   90.00
_cell.angle_beta   90.00
_cell.angle_gamma   90.00
#
_symmetry.space_group_name_H-M   'P 1'
#
loop_
_entity.id
_entity.type
_entity.pdbx_description
1 polymer ?
#
loop_
_entity_poly.entity_id
_entity_poly.type
_entity_poly.pdbx_seq_one_letter_code
_entity_poly.pdbx_strand_id
1 'polypeptide(L)'
;MNEFRLPLGEIAEGAIDVLTDVLDGLFDVIRAIFAGFYDLVDLVLSTPPFWAVIVVIAALAWFAKGWKLAVGTVAGLVVIVGVDQWENAMDTLALVLVSSAIAVVVAIPLGILAARNDVASRVIRPILDFMQTMPAFVYLIPALILFRVGVVPGIVATIVFAMAPGVRLTELGIRGVDREVVEAGQAFGSSPWRILRQIQLPLAMPSIMAGVNQVIMLSLSMVVIAGMVGAGGLGGDVVQSLTRIDVGLGFEAGLSVVILAIVLDRITGAFGSGDRRPRRTKRADAAPARRTDGPAEPAERDPELASTT
;
A
#
# COMPACT_ATOMS: atom_id res chain seq x y z
N MET A 1 -10.71 -16.25 -41.77
CA MET A 1 -11.21 -15.96 -40.40
C MET A 1 -10.73 -14.55 -39.95
N ASN A 2 -10.88 -13.53 -40.80
CA ASN A 2 -10.24 -12.21 -40.63
C ASN A 2 -11.20 -11.00 -40.58
N GLU A 3 -12.50 -11.17 -40.30
CA GLU A 3 -13.48 -10.08 -40.48
C GLU A 3 -14.22 -9.65 -39.22
N PHE A 4 -13.92 -10.21 -38.05
CA PHE A 4 -14.44 -9.68 -36.78
C PHE A 4 -13.29 -9.10 -35.94
N ARG A 5 -12.93 -7.84 -36.23
CA ARG A 5 -11.99 -7.04 -35.44
C ARG A 5 -12.72 -5.81 -34.93
N LEU A 6 -12.89 -5.71 -33.61
CA LEU A 6 -13.38 -4.49 -32.98
C LEU A 6 -12.25 -3.44 -33.03
N PRO A 7 -12.51 -2.20 -33.51
CA PRO A 7 -11.49 -1.16 -33.64
C PRO A 7 -11.21 -0.46 -32.30
N LEU A 8 -11.00 -1.24 -31.23
CA LEU A 8 -10.79 -0.69 -29.87
C LEU A 8 -9.53 0.19 -29.80
N GLY A 9 -8.50 -0.12 -30.60
CA GLY A 9 -7.28 0.69 -30.68
C GLY A 9 -7.55 2.09 -31.23
N GLU A 10 -8.22 2.18 -32.38
CA GLU A 10 -8.58 3.46 -33.01
C GLU A 10 -9.52 4.30 -32.13
N ILE A 11 -10.45 3.63 -31.43
CA ILE A 11 -11.34 4.30 -30.46
C ILE A 11 -10.53 4.87 -29.29
N ALA A 12 -9.57 4.10 -28.76
CA ALA A 12 -8.74 4.55 -27.64
C ALA A 12 -7.80 5.70 -28.06
N GLU A 13 -7.20 5.61 -29.24
CA GLU A 13 -6.36 6.66 -29.82
C GLU A 13 -7.16 7.95 -30.03
N GLY A 14 -8.30 7.89 -30.72
CA GLY A 14 -9.17 9.06 -30.91
C GLY A 14 -9.71 9.64 -29.61
N ALA A 15 -9.95 8.81 -28.58
CA ALA A 15 -10.35 9.30 -27.27
C ALA A 15 -9.20 10.04 -26.56
N ILE A 16 -7.96 9.56 -26.67
CA ILE A 16 -6.78 10.23 -26.12
C ILE A 16 -6.54 11.55 -26.85
N ASP A 17 -6.63 11.58 -28.18
CA ASP A 17 -6.43 12.79 -28.98
C ASP A 17 -7.44 13.89 -28.62
N VAL A 18 -8.72 13.55 -28.52
CA VAL A 18 -9.76 14.49 -28.07
C VAL A 18 -9.49 14.97 -26.64
N LEU A 19 -9.03 14.07 -25.77
CA LEU A 19 -8.72 14.41 -24.39
C LEU A 19 -7.54 15.38 -24.30
N THR A 20 -6.47 15.15 -25.07
CA THR A 20 -5.31 16.06 -25.15
C THR A 20 -5.71 17.39 -25.75
N ASP A 21 -6.45 17.41 -26.87
CA ASP A 21 -6.81 18.65 -27.56
C ASP A 21 -7.70 19.56 -26.70
N VAL A 22 -8.59 18.97 -25.90
CA VAL A 22 -9.54 19.73 -25.07
C VAL A 22 -8.95 20.12 -23.72
N LEU A 23 -8.09 19.28 -23.13
CA LEU A 23 -7.63 19.44 -21.75
C LEU A 23 -6.12 19.67 -21.61
N ASP A 24 -5.38 19.95 -22.68
CA ASP A 24 -3.92 20.16 -22.64
C ASP A 24 -3.48 21.12 -21.52
N GLY A 25 -4.12 22.30 -21.45
CA GLY A 25 -3.82 23.29 -20.41
C GLY A 25 -4.10 22.80 -18.98
N LEU A 26 -5.08 21.92 -18.78
CA LEU A 26 -5.32 21.29 -17.48
C LEU A 26 -4.22 20.28 -17.15
N PHE A 27 -3.80 19.46 -18.12
CA PHE A 27 -2.72 18.49 -17.93
C PHE A 27 -1.39 19.17 -17.66
N ASP A 28 -1.09 20.31 -18.30
CA ASP A 28 0.09 21.11 -18.01
C ASP A 28 0.06 21.66 -16.58
N VAL A 29 -1.09 22.11 -16.08
CA VAL A 29 -1.23 22.54 -14.67
C VAL A 29 -1.03 21.37 -13.72
N ILE A 30 -1.65 20.22 -13.97
CA ILE A 30 -1.49 19.01 -13.15
C ILE A 30 -0.03 18.56 -13.15
N ARG A 31 0.62 18.58 -14.31
CA ARG A 31 2.03 18.26 -14.48
C ARG A 31 2.90 19.18 -13.64
N ALA A 32 2.68 20.48 -13.71
CA ALA A 32 3.43 21.47 -12.94
C ALA A 32 3.24 21.27 -11.42
N ILE A 33 2.03 20.91 -10.97
CA ILE A 33 1.76 20.61 -9.56
C ILE A 33 2.50 19.34 -9.14
N PHE A 34 2.42 18.26 -9.92
CA PHE A 34 3.04 16.98 -9.58
C PHE A 34 4.57 17.07 -9.59
N ALA A 35 5.14 17.73 -10.61
CA ALA A 35 6.55 18.05 -10.68
C ALA A 35 6.96 18.93 -9.50
N GLY A 36 6.21 20.00 -9.19
CA GLY A 36 6.51 20.87 -8.05
C GLY A 36 6.49 20.15 -6.70
N PHE A 37 5.58 19.20 -6.49
CA PHE A 37 5.60 18.36 -5.29
C PHE A 37 6.81 17.42 -5.26
N TYR A 38 7.15 16.82 -6.40
CA TYR A 38 8.36 16.00 -6.52
C TYR A 38 9.60 16.83 -6.19
N ASP A 39 9.80 17.95 -6.88
CA ASP A 39 10.94 18.85 -6.72
C ASP A 39 11.05 19.37 -5.28
N LEU A 40 9.93 19.66 -4.62
CA LEU A 40 9.91 20.08 -3.22
C LEU A 40 10.44 18.98 -2.28
N VAL A 41 9.98 17.74 -2.49
CA VAL A 41 10.39 16.61 -1.63
C VAL A 41 11.82 16.21 -1.94
N ASP A 42 12.20 16.15 -3.21
CA ASP A 42 13.57 15.90 -3.65
C ASP A 42 14.52 16.94 -3.08
N LEU A 43 14.20 18.24 -3.18
CA LEU A 43 15.01 19.31 -2.58
C LEU A 43 15.30 19.05 -1.10
N VAL A 44 14.29 18.63 -0.33
CA VAL A 44 14.42 18.36 1.11
C VAL A 44 15.26 17.12 1.40
N LEU A 45 15.25 16.12 0.51
CA LEU A 45 15.96 14.85 0.69
C LEU A 45 17.39 14.88 0.14
N SER A 46 17.60 15.54 -1.00
CA SER A 46 18.83 15.49 -1.80
C SER A 46 19.76 16.67 -1.54
N THR A 47 19.25 17.84 -1.15
CA THR A 47 20.10 19.03 -0.87
C THR A 47 20.91 18.90 0.43
N PRO A 48 20.36 18.42 1.56
CA PRO A 48 21.14 18.27 2.77
C PRO A 48 22.22 17.20 2.61
N PRO A 49 23.32 17.28 3.37
CA PRO A 49 24.33 16.23 3.33
C PRO A 49 23.73 14.91 3.83
N PHE A 50 24.14 13.79 3.22
CA PHE A 50 23.54 12.46 3.45
C PHE A 50 23.39 12.11 4.94
N TRP A 51 24.36 12.46 5.78
CA TRP A 51 24.34 12.15 7.21
C TRP A 51 23.19 12.86 7.95
N ALA A 52 22.80 14.07 7.52
CA ALA A 52 21.70 14.81 8.13
C ALA A 52 20.37 14.12 7.85
N VAL A 53 20.17 13.68 6.60
CA VAL A 53 18.97 12.94 6.19
C VAL A 53 18.91 11.58 6.89
N ILE A 54 20.04 10.87 7.01
CA ILE A 54 20.12 9.62 7.78
C ILE A 54 19.68 9.84 9.23
N VAL A 55 20.14 10.91 9.90
CA VAL A 55 19.74 11.21 11.28
C VAL A 55 18.22 11.46 11.37
N VAL A 56 17.64 12.18 10.43
CA VAL A 56 16.18 12.44 10.40
C VAL A 56 15.40 11.14 10.20
N ILE A 57 15.75 10.31 9.21
CA ILE A 57 15.05 9.04 8.95
C ILE A 57 15.25 8.07 10.13
N ALA A 58 16.44 8.04 10.73
CA ALA A 58 16.72 7.23 11.92
C ALA A 58 15.92 7.69 13.14
N ALA A 59 15.72 9.00 13.31
CA ALA A 59 14.85 9.53 14.36
C ALA A 59 13.39 9.10 14.14
N LEU A 60 12.88 9.19 12.90
CA LEU A 60 11.53 8.69 12.55
C LEU A 60 11.40 7.18 12.84
N ALA A 61 12.41 6.40 12.46
CA ALA A 61 12.50 4.97 12.76
C ALA A 61 12.52 4.68 14.27
N TRP A 62 13.25 5.49 15.05
CA TRP A 62 13.28 5.38 16.51
C TRP A 62 11.91 5.64 17.12
N PHE A 63 11.23 6.72 16.71
CA PHE A 63 9.88 7.04 17.19
C PHE A 63 8.85 5.98 16.78
N ALA A 64 9.03 5.33 15.62
CA ALA A 64 8.11 4.30 15.13
C ALA A 64 8.20 2.98 15.91
N LYS A 65 9.41 2.39 16.07
CA LYS A 65 9.57 1.04 16.66
C LYS A 65 10.76 0.88 17.62
N GLY A 66 11.35 1.98 18.08
CA GLY A 66 12.46 1.93 19.04
C GLY A 66 13.84 1.88 18.39
N TRP A 67 14.87 1.88 19.25
CA TRP A 67 16.27 2.08 18.85
C TRP A 67 16.81 1.01 17.89
N LYS A 68 16.31 -0.24 17.97
CA LYS A 68 16.74 -1.33 17.08
C LYS A 68 16.41 -1.05 15.62
N LEU A 69 15.23 -0.46 15.36
CA LEU A 69 14.87 -0.07 14.00
C LEU A 69 15.75 1.10 13.54
N ALA A 70 15.98 2.10 14.39
CA ALA A 70 16.84 3.23 14.07
C ALA A 70 18.26 2.80 13.67
N VAL A 71 18.89 1.90 14.43
CA VAL A 71 20.22 1.37 14.10
C VAL A 71 20.19 0.60 12.78
N GLY A 72 19.17 -0.23 12.55
CA GLY A 72 19.00 -0.94 11.28
C GLY A 72 18.82 0.00 10.09
N THR A 73 18.06 1.08 10.26
CA THR A 73 17.88 2.14 9.28
C THR A 73 19.19 2.85 8.97
N VAL A 74 19.96 3.25 10.00
CA VAL A 74 21.28 3.88 9.79
C VAL A 74 22.19 2.93 9.02
N ALA A 75 22.29 1.66 9.44
CA ALA A 75 23.14 0.68 8.78
C ALA A 75 22.75 0.49 7.30
N GLY A 76 21.46 0.36 7.01
CA GLY A 76 20.96 0.24 5.63
C GLY A 76 21.26 1.48 4.79
N LEU A 77 20.97 2.67 5.30
CA LEU A 77 21.22 3.90 4.54
C LEU A 77 22.71 4.17 4.31
N VAL A 78 23.58 3.81 5.27
CA VAL A 78 25.04 3.86 5.08
C VAL A 78 25.50 2.90 3.98
N VAL A 79 24.87 1.73 3.83
CA VAL A 79 25.16 0.83 2.71
C VAL A 79 24.81 1.48 1.38
N ILE A 80 23.66 2.16 1.27
CA ILE A 80 23.27 2.90 0.05
C ILE A 80 24.31 3.97 -0.31
N VAL A 81 24.81 4.71 0.68
CA VAL A 81 25.90 5.68 0.47
C VAL A 81 27.18 4.98 0.02
N GLY A 82 27.52 3.85 0.65
CA GLY A 82 28.74 3.10 0.35
C GLY A 82 28.80 2.47 -1.04
N VAL A 83 27.63 2.25 -1.68
CA VAL A 83 27.52 1.75 -3.06
C VAL A 83 27.21 2.86 -4.08
N ASP A 84 27.38 4.13 -3.69
CA ASP A 84 27.18 5.29 -4.56
C ASP A 84 25.76 5.42 -5.16
N GLN A 85 24.75 4.96 -4.42
CA GLN A 85 23.34 4.97 -4.86
C GLN A 85 22.48 5.97 -4.08
N TRP A 86 23.10 6.93 -3.40
CA TRP A 86 22.40 7.86 -2.51
C TRP A 86 21.43 8.79 -3.25
N GLU A 87 21.89 9.47 -4.30
CA GLU A 87 21.08 10.40 -5.09
C GLU A 87 19.87 9.66 -5.70
N ASN A 88 20.14 8.55 -6.37
CA ASN A 88 19.11 7.69 -6.95
C ASN A 88 18.09 7.19 -5.92
N ALA A 89 18.54 6.88 -4.70
CA ALA A 89 17.67 6.46 -3.61
C ALA A 89 16.78 7.61 -3.11
N MET A 90 17.28 8.84 -3.05
CA MET A 90 16.49 10.01 -2.65
C MET A 90 15.46 10.39 -3.72
N ASP A 91 15.82 10.36 -5.01
CA ASP A 91 14.88 10.53 -6.13
C ASP A 91 13.72 9.51 -6.04
N THR A 92 14.09 8.25 -5.83
CA THR A 92 13.13 7.15 -5.68
C THR A 92 12.22 7.36 -4.47
N LEU A 93 12.81 7.75 -3.34
CA LEU A 93 12.05 8.02 -2.12
C LEU A 93 11.10 9.20 -2.32
N ALA A 94 11.52 10.27 -2.98
CA ALA A 94 10.69 11.42 -3.31
C ALA A 94 9.49 11.02 -4.17
N LEU A 95 9.72 10.28 -5.26
CA LEU A 95 8.65 9.77 -6.13
C LEU A 95 7.66 8.89 -5.36
N VAL A 96 8.15 7.97 -4.54
CA VAL A 96 7.31 7.07 -3.74
C VAL A 96 6.48 7.85 -2.73
N LEU A 97 7.08 8.81 -2.02
CA LEU A 97 6.38 9.61 -1.03
C LEU A 97 5.29 10.48 -1.67
N VAL A 98 5.60 11.17 -2.77
CA VAL A 98 4.64 12.02 -3.49
C VAL A 98 3.49 11.17 -4.05
N SER A 99 3.81 10.08 -4.75
CA SER A 99 2.80 9.19 -5.33
C SER A 99 1.90 8.59 -4.26
N SER A 100 2.50 8.10 -3.16
CA SER A 100 1.75 7.51 -2.06
C SER A 100 0.87 8.53 -1.36
N ALA A 101 1.38 9.75 -1.10
CA ALA A 101 0.62 10.80 -0.44
C ALA A 101 -0.61 11.19 -1.27
N ILE A 102 -0.42 11.43 -2.58
CA ILE A 102 -1.54 11.75 -3.50
C ILE A 102 -2.51 10.58 -3.57
N ALA A 103 -2.01 9.35 -3.73
CA ALA A 103 -2.85 8.15 -3.79
C ALA A 103 -3.68 7.98 -2.52
N VAL A 104 -3.12 8.20 -1.33
CA VAL A 104 -3.85 8.14 -0.05
C VAL A 104 -4.91 9.24 0.05
N VAL A 105 -4.58 10.47 -0.35
CA VAL A 105 -5.50 11.61 -0.37
C VAL A 105 -6.71 11.34 -1.26
N VAL A 106 -6.54 10.58 -2.35
CA VAL A 106 -7.66 10.17 -3.23
C VAL A 106 -8.34 8.90 -2.72
N ALA A 107 -7.57 7.92 -2.24
CA ALA A 107 -8.06 6.60 -1.87
C ALA A 107 -8.98 6.64 -0.64
N ILE A 108 -8.65 7.42 0.39
CA ILE A 108 -9.44 7.48 1.62
C ILE A 108 -10.85 8.07 1.34
N PRO A 109 -11.00 9.24 0.68
CA PRO A 109 -12.32 9.76 0.32
C PRO A 109 -13.15 8.81 -0.55
N LEU A 110 -12.54 8.18 -1.55
CA LEU A 110 -13.24 7.18 -2.38
C LEU A 110 -13.68 5.97 -1.56
N GLY A 111 -12.85 5.52 -0.61
CA GLY A 111 -13.18 4.42 0.30
C GLY A 111 -14.32 4.78 1.25
N ILE A 112 -14.34 6.01 1.78
CA ILE A 112 -15.45 6.54 2.58
C ILE A 112 -16.73 6.61 1.76
N LEU A 113 -16.64 7.07 0.50
CA LEU A 113 -17.78 7.14 -0.41
C LEU A 113 -18.35 5.75 -0.71
N ALA A 114 -17.49 4.79 -1.05
CA ALA A 114 -17.88 3.40 -1.26
C ALA A 114 -18.46 2.74 0.01
N ALA A 115 -17.96 3.10 1.19
CA ALA A 115 -18.49 2.58 2.45
C ALA A 115 -19.91 3.07 2.74
N ARG A 116 -20.22 4.32 2.36
CA ARG A 116 -21.51 4.95 2.68
C ARG A 116 -22.58 4.77 1.61
N ASN A 117 -22.21 4.37 0.40
CA ASN A 117 -23.16 4.19 -0.70
C ASN A 117 -22.88 2.89 -1.46
N ASP A 118 -23.83 1.95 -1.39
CA ASP A 118 -23.76 0.65 -2.08
C ASP A 118 -23.76 0.77 -3.61
N VAL A 119 -24.34 1.83 -4.18
CA VAL A 119 -24.24 2.10 -5.61
C VAL A 119 -22.82 2.55 -5.95
N ALA A 120 -22.26 3.49 -5.16
CA ALA A 120 -20.88 3.94 -5.35
C ALA A 120 -19.89 2.77 -5.23
N SER A 121 -20.06 1.90 -4.23
CA SER A 121 -19.24 0.68 -4.07
C SER A 121 -19.30 -0.23 -5.30
N ARG A 122 -20.49 -0.49 -5.84
CA ARG A 122 -20.68 -1.34 -7.03
C ARG A 122 -20.06 -0.76 -8.30
N VAL A 123 -19.91 0.56 -8.39
CA VAL A 123 -19.26 1.23 -9.53
C VAL A 123 -17.74 1.35 -9.33
N ILE A 124 -17.29 1.72 -8.14
CA ILE A 124 -15.87 1.95 -7.84
C ILE A 124 -15.09 0.63 -7.90
N ARG A 125 -15.62 -0.47 -7.35
CA ARG A 125 -14.88 -1.75 -7.26
C ARG A 125 -14.40 -2.29 -8.60
N PRO A 126 -15.25 -2.41 -9.66
CA PRO A 126 -14.78 -2.84 -10.97
C PRO A 126 -13.70 -1.92 -11.57
N ILE A 127 -13.79 -0.61 -11.35
CA ILE A 127 -12.78 0.35 -11.82
C ILE A 127 -11.44 0.07 -11.12
N LEU A 128 -11.46 -0.15 -9.80
CA LEU A 128 -10.26 -0.49 -9.04
C LEU A 128 -9.66 -1.85 -9.41
N ASP A 129 -10.52 -2.83 -9.71
CA ASP A 129 -10.09 -4.16 -10.17
C ASP A 129 -9.44 -4.05 -11.55
N PHE A 130 -10.01 -3.25 -12.45
CA PHE A 130 -9.40 -2.91 -13.74
C PHE A 130 -8.04 -2.21 -13.54
N MET A 131 -7.98 -1.20 -12.67
CA MET A 131 -6.77 -0.45 -12.33
C MET A 131 -5.62 -1.36 -11.84
N GLN A 132 -5.92 -2.40 -11.08
CA GLN A 132 -4.91 -3.34 -10.57
C GLN A 132 -4.55 -4.48 -11.53
N THR A 133 -5.46 -4.85 -12.44
CA THR A 133 -5.29 -6.02 -13.29
C THR A 133 -4.71 -5.71 -14.66
N MET A 134 -4.85 -4.48 -15.17
CA MET A 134 -4.15 -4.15 -16.41
C MET A 134 -2.64 -4.09 -16.17
N PRO A 135 -1.83 -4.53 -17.14
CA PRO A 135 -0.39 -4.39 -17.06
C PRO A 135 0.00 -2.91 -16.91
N ALA A 136 0.93 -2.66 -16.00
CA ALA A 136 1.49 -1.34 -15.71
C ALA A 136 1.90 -0.55 -16.96
N PHE A 137 2.51 -1.21 -17.96
CA PHE A 137 2.91 -0.60 -19.24
C PHE A 137 1.76 0.00 -20.05
N VAL A 138 0.54 -0.53 -19.92
CA VAL A 138 -0.63 -0.01 -20.61
C VAL A 138 -0.98 1.39 -20.10
N TYR A 139 -0.79 1.67 -18.81
CA TYR A 139 -1.00 3.01 -18.23
C TYR A 139 0.05 4.02 -18.64
N LEU A 140 1.27 3.54 -18.93
CA LEU A 140 2.38 4.43 -19.26
C LEU A 140 2.18 5.13 -20.60
N ILE A 141 1.56 4.49 -21.59
CA ILE A 141 1.33 5.09 -22.91
C ILE A 141 0.52 6.39 -22.83
N PRO A 142 -0.73 6.40 -22.29
CA PRO A 142 -1.48 7.63 -22.16
C PRO A 142 -0.81 8.61 -21.18
N ALA A 143 -0.18 8.13 -20.11
CA ALA A 143 0.54 9.01 -19.18
C ALA A 143 1.71 9.75 -19.84
N LEU A 144 2.45 9.09 -20.73
CA LEU A 144 3.54 9.69 -21.50
C LEU A 144 3.04 10.72 -22.51
N ILE A 145 1.93 10.44 -23.18
CA ILE A 145 1.31 11.38 -24.12
C ILE A 145 0.85 12.64 -23.37
N LEU A 146 0.18 12.46 -22.23
CA LEU A 146 -0.41 13.56 -21.45
C LEU A 146 0.62 14.38 -20.66
N PHE A 147 1.63 13.73 -20.08
CA PHE A 147 2.54 14.37 -19.13
C PHE A 147 3.98 14.50 -19.63
N ARG A 148 4.27 13.96 -20.82
CA ARG A 148 5.61 13.88 -21.44
C ARG A 148 6.58 13.04 -20.60
N VAL A 149 7.72 12.67 -21.19
CA VAL A 149 8.78 11.88 -20.50
C VAL A 149 9.25 12.62 -19.24
N GLY A 150 9.42 11.88 -18.12
CA GLY A 150 9.88 12.42 -16.85
C GLY A 150 9.29 11.70 -15.63
N VAL A 151 9.35 12.37 -14.47
CA VAL A 151 8.86 11.83 -13.18
C VAL A 151 7.33 11.75 -13.10
N VAL A 152 6.61 12.68 -13.74
CA VAL A 152 5.14 12.81 -13.60
C VAL A 152 4.38 11.59 -14.13
N PRO A 153 4.67 11.03 -15.33
CA PRO A 153 4.04 9.78 -15.77
C PRO A 153 4.25 8.63 -14.79
N GLY A 154 5.44 8.53 -14.19
CA GLY A 154 5.75 7.53 -13.16
C GLY A 154 4.88 7.70 -11.93
N ILE A 155 4.71 8.94 -11.45
CA ILE A 155 3.83 9.30 -10.33
C ILE A 155 2.37 8.91 -10.64
N VAL A 156 1.87 9.28 -11.81
CA VAL A 156 0.48 9.00 -12.21
C VAL A 156 0.22 7.50 -12.30
N ALA A 157 1.09 6.75 -12.98
CA ALA A 157 0.95 5.31 -13.11
C ALA A 157 1.01 4.62 -11.74
N THR A 158 1.86 5.12 -10.84
CA THR A 158 1.97 4.64 -9.46
C THR A 158 0.71 4.90 -8.66
N ILE A 159 0.13 6.10 -8.75
CA ILE A 159 -1.13 6.45 -8.06
C ILE A 159 -2.26 5.50 -8.52
N VAL A 160 -2.43 5.35 -9.83
CA VAL A 160 -3.47 4.53 -10.44
C VAL A 160 -3.37 3.08 -9.95
N PHE A 161 -2.16 2.52 -9.94
CA PHE A 161 -1.93 1.15 -9.52
C PHE A 161 -2.09 0.97 -8.01
N ALA A 162 -1.50 1.87 -7.21
CA ALA A 162 -1.36 1.69 -5.77
C ALA A 162 -2.60 2.11 -4.96
N MET A 163 -3.47 2.97 -5.48
CA MET A 163 -4.60 3.52 -4.70
C MET A 163 -5.67 2.48 -4.34
N ALA A 164 -5.81 1.43 -5.14
CA ALA A 164 -6.91 0.48 -5.04
C ALA A 164 -7.01 -0.29 -3.72
N PRO A 165 -5.92 -0.88 -3.14
CA PRO A 165 -5.98 -1.44 -1.79
C PRO A 165 -6.32 -0.38 -0.73
N GLY A 166 -5.87 0.87 -0.90
CA GLY A 166 -6.21 1.97 0.01
C GLY A 166 -7.71 2.24 0.06
N VAL A 167 -8.37 2.29 -1.10
CA VAL A 167 -9.83 2.45 -1.20
C VAL A 167 -10.54 1.26 -0.56
N ARG A 168 -10.12 0.04 -0.91
CA ARG A 168 -10.77 -1.21 -0.45
C ARG A 168 -10.65 -1.40 1.05
N LEU A 169 -9.47 -1.18 1.63
CA LEU A 169 -9.26 -1.34 3.07
C LEU A 169 -9.90 -0.21 3.89
N THR A 170 -10.06 0.98 3.30
CA THR A 170 -10.89 2.04 3.88
C THR A 170 -12.37 1.67 3.88
N GLU A 171 -12.87 1.16 2.75
CA GLU A 171 -14.26 0.72 2.63
C GLU A 171 -14.59 -0.39 3.63
N LEU A 172 -13.76 -1.44 3.66
CA LEU A 172 -13.91 -2.57 4.57
C LEU A 172 -13.79 -2.14 6.03
N GLY A 173 -12.86 -1.23 6.34
CA GLY A 173 -12.67 -0.72 7.69
C GLY A 173 -13.92 -0.02 8.23
N ILE A 174 -14.56 0.83 7.42
CA ILE A 174 -15.76 1.59 7.82
C ILE A 174 -16.98 0.69 7.88
N ARG A 175 -17.17 -0.21 6.90
CA ARG A 175 -18.28 -1.17 6.90
C ARG A 175 -18.16 -2.23 8.00
N GLY A 176 -16.93 -2.54 8.43
CA GLY A 176 -16.63 -3.51 9.48
C GLY A 176 -16.80 -3.00 10.91
N VAL A 177 -17.17 -1.73 11.11
CA VAL A 177 -17.49 -1.17 12.43
C VAL A 177 -18.78 -1.80 12.95
N ASP A 178 -18.77 -2.22 14.21
CA ASP A 178 -19.91 -2.85 14.86
C ASP A 178 -21.17 -1.97 14.76
N ARG A 179 -22.24 -2.57 14.24
CA ARG A 179 -23.51 -1.91 14.00
C ARG A 179 -24.14 -1.44 15.31
N GLU A 180 -23.97 -2.16 16.42
CA GLU A 180 -24.51 -1.76 17.72
C GLU A 180 -23.92 -0.42 18.20
N VAL A 181 -22.62 -0.20 17.95
CA VAL A 181 -21.94 1.05 18.32
C VAL A 181 -22.46 2.22 17.45
N VAL A 182 -22.76 1.94 16.18
CA VAL A 182 -23.35 2.93 15.27
C VAL A 182 -24.79 3.27 15.66
N GLU A 183 -25.61 2.26 15.96
CA GLU A 183 -27.00 2.42 16.39
C GLU A 183 -27.09 3.13 17.75
N ALA A 184 -26.16 2.87 18.67
CA ALA A 184 -26.04 3.63 19.91
C ALA A 184 -25.80 5.12 19.64
N GLY A 185 -24.86 5.45 18.74
CA GLY A 185 -24.62 6.83 18.33
C GLY A 185 -25.85 7.53 17.74
N GLN A 186 -26.66 6.80 16.96
CA GLN A 186 -27.94 7.29 16.43
C GLN A 186 -28.98 7.50 17.53
N ALA A 187 -29.09 6.58 18.49
CA ALA A 187 -30.00 6.68 19.64
C ALA A 187 -29.69 7.88 20.54
N PHE A 188 -28.41 8.27 20.66
CA PHE A 188 -27.98 9.50 21.33
C PHE A 188 -28.10 10.77 20.47
N GLY A 189 -28.76 10.70 19.29
CA GLY A 189 -29.03 11.87 18.44
C GLY A 189 -27.82 12.38 17.64
N SER A 190 -26.79 11.56 17.43
CA SER A 190 -25.64 11.96 16.61
C SER A 190 -26.01 11.95 15.12
N SER A 191 -25.64 13.02 14.41
CA SER A 191 -25.81 13.08 12.96
C SER A 191 -24.91 12.06 12.23
N PRO A 192 -25.26 11.62 11.01
CA PRO A 192 -24.44 10.67 10.24
C PRO A 192 -22.98 11.12 10.05
N TRP A 193 -22.75 12.43 9.91
CA TRP A 193 -21.41 12.99 9.83
C TRP A 193 -20.64 12.90 11.17
N ARG A 194 -21.33 13.12 12.29
CA ARG A 194 -20.76 12.97 13.62
C ARG A 194 -20.41 11.50 13.91
N ILE A 195 -21.31 10.58 13.57
CA ILE A 195 -21.08 9.13 13.65
C ILE A 195 -19.86 8.73 12.82
N LEU A 196 -19.76 9.16 11.56
CA LEU A 196 -18.60 8.85 10.73
C LEU A 196 -17.30 9.34 11.39
N ARG A 197 -17.25 10.63 11.76
CA ARG A 197 -16.02 11.25 12.23
C ARG A 197 -15.58 10.80 13.61
N GLN A 198 -16.52 10.52 14.51
CA GLN A 198 -16.23 10.26 15.93
C GLN A 198 -16.32 8.78 16.32
N ILE A 199 -17.00 7.95 15.51
CA ILE A 199 -17.17 6.52 15.79
C ILE A 199 -16.49 5.70 14.69
N GLN A 200 -16.96 5.82 13.45
CA GLN A 200 -16.52 4.90 12.40
C GLN A 200 -15.06 5.12 12.00
N LEU A 201 -14.63 6.36 11.73
CA LEU A 201 -13.25 6.64 11.33
C LEU A 201 -12.24 6.19 12.40
N PRO A 202 -12.38 6.55 13.69
CA PRO A 202 -11.48 6.07 14.73
C PRO A 202 -11.40 4.54 14.82
N LEU A 203 -12.54 3.84 14.75
CA LEU A 203 -12.58 2.39 14.82
C LEU A 203 -12.05 1.71 13.55
N ALA A 204 -12.17 2.37 12.39
CA ALA A 204 -11.66 1.90 11.10
C ALA A 204 -10.17 2.22 10.87
N MET A 205 -9.56 3.10 11.68
CA MET A 205 -8.17 3.54 11.50
C MET A 205 -7.16 2.41 11.29
N PRO A 206 -7.19 1.28 12.03
CA PRO A 206 -6.24 0.20 11.78
C PRO A 206 -6.33 -0.37 10.36
N SER A 207 -7.55 -0.49 9.82
CA SER A 207 -7.77 -0.96 8.44
C SER A 207 -7.34 0.10 7.42
N ILE A 208 -7.68 1.37 7.66
CA ILE A 208 -7.25 2.49 6.80
C ILE A 208 -5.72 2.55 6.72
N MET A 209 -5.04 2.44 7.87
CA MET A 209 -3.58 2.47 7.95
C MET A 209 -2.94 1.23 7.31
N ALA A 210 -3.57 0.07 7.38
CA ALA A 210 -3.15 -1.08 6.59
C ALA A 210 -3.26 -0.79 5.08
N GLY A 211 -4.32 -0.10 4.65
CA GLY A 211 -4.48 0.41 3.29
C GLY A 211 -3.39 1.37 2.87
N VAL A 212 -3.07 2.37 3.71
CA VAL A 212 -1.96 3.31 3.50
C VAL A 212 -0.64 2.56 3.35
N ASN A 213 -0.37 1.57 4.21
CA ASN A 213 0.84 0.76 4.09
C ASN A 213 0.91 0.04 2.73
N GLN A 214 -0.20 -0.56 2.28
CA GLN A 214 -0.24 -1.21 0.96
C GLN A 214 -0.04 -0.23 -0.19
N VAL A 215 -0.59 0.99 -0.12
CA VAL A 215 -0.34 2.04 -1.12
C VAL A 215 1.16 2.34 -1.22
N ILE A 216 1.84 2.47 -0.08
CA ILE A 216 3.28 2.76 -0.05
C ILE A 216 4.10 1.58 -0.60
N MET A 217 3.76 0.36 -0.20
CA MET A 217 4.46 -0.84 -0.66
C MET A 217 4.27 -1.08 -2.17
N LEU A 218 3.06 -0.87 -2.69
CA LEU A 218 2.83 -0.95 -4.13
C LEU A 218 3.50 0.20 -4.88
N SER A 219 3.61 1.38 -4.28
CA SER A 219 4.34 2.50 -4.88
C SER A 219 5.81 2.18 -5.08
N LEU A 220 6.44 1.53 -4.10
CA LEU A 220 7.80 1.00 -4.24
C LEU A 220 7.93 -0.06 -5.34
N SER A 221 6.93 -0.94 -5.47
CA SER A 221 6.95 -1.97 -6.52
C SER A 221 6.91 -1.37 -7.94
N MET A 222 6.41 -0.14 -8.07
CA MET A 222 6.29 0.57 -9.33
C MET A 222 7.55 1.36 -9.73
N VAL A 223 8.57 1.42 -8.86
CA VAL A 223 9.79 2.21 -9.08
C VAL A 223 10.51 1.86 -10.38
N VAL A 224 10.67 0.58 -10.69
CA VAL A 224 11.32 0.13 -11.93
C VAL A 224 10.56 0.62 -13.15
N ILE A 225 9.23 0.58 -13.10
CA ILE A 225 8.36 0.97 -14.20
C ILE A 225 8.37 2.50 -14.38
N ALA A 226 8.39 3.25 -13.29
CA ALA A 226 8.61 4.70 -13.33
C ALA A 226 9.97 5.06 -13.95
N GLY A 227 11.03 4.30 -13.62
CA GLY A 227 12.36 4.47 -14.21
C GLY A 227 12.37 4.32 -15.74
N MET A 228 11.56 3.40 -16.29
CA MET A 228 11.45 3.19 -17.74
C MET A 228 10.85 4.38 -18.51
N VAL A 229 10.12 5.26 -17.83
CA VAL A 229 9.48 6.44 -18.45
C VAL A 229 10.22 7.75 -18.16
N GLY A 230 11.47 7.65 -17.72
CA GLY A 230 12.34 8.79 -17.50
C GLY A 230 12.21 9.44 -16.12
N ALA A 231 11.65 8.73 -15.13
CA ALA A 231 11.66 9.20 -13.75
C ALA A 231 13.05 9.14 -13.09
N GLY A 232 14.00 8.38 -13.65
CA GLY A 232 15.34 8.23 -13.08
C GLY A 232 15.36 7.39 -11.80
N GLY A 233 16.24 7.75 -10.87
CA GLY A 233 16.44 7.07 -9.60
C GLY A 233 16.87 5.61 -9.72
N LEU A 234 16.70 4.85 -8.63
CA LEU A 234 17.06 3.43 -8.57
C LEU A 234 16.32 2.58 -9.62
N GLY A 235 15.09 2.98 -9.97
CA GLY A 235 14.33 2.32 -11.03
C GLY A 235 15.00 2.44 -12.38
N GLY A 236 15.54 3.63 -12.70
CA GLY A 236 16.32 3.88 -13.91
C GLY A 236 17.58 3.02 -13.97
N ASP A 237 18.32 2.95 -12.87
CA ASP A 237 19.55 2.14 -12.78
C ASP A 237 19.28 0.65 -12.93
N VAL A 238 18.20 0.12 -12.34
CA VAL A 238 17.78 -1.28 -12.54
C VAL A 238 17.43 -1.55 -14.00
N VAL A 239 16.76 -0.63 -14.68
CA VAL A 239 16.43 -0.77 -16.11
C VAL A 239 17.70 -0.72 -16.97
N GLN A 240 18.61 0.21 -16.65
CA GLN A 240 19.88 0.36 -17.34
C GLN A 240 20.75 -0.90 -17.18
N SER A 241 20.81 -1.46 -15.97
CA SER A 241 21.58 -2.65 -15.66
C SER A 241 21.08 -3.87 -16.45
N LEU A 242 19.76 -4.01 -16.60
CA LEU A 242 19.15 -5.06 -17.44
C LEU A 242 19.49 -4.85 -18.92
N THR A 243 19.40 -3.61 -19.40
CA THR A 243 19.67 -3.28 -20.81
C THR A 243 21.14 -3.51 -21.18
N ARG A 244 22.06 -3.24 -20.25
CA ARG A 244 23.52 -3.39 -20.45
C ARG A 244 24.07 -4.73 -19.96
N ILE A 245 23.26 -5.56 -19.30
CA ILE A 245 23.68 -6.79 -18.62
C ILE A 245 24.81 -6.47 -17.61
N ASP A 246 24.64 -5.38 -16.85
CA ASP A 246 25.55 -4.97 -15.78
C ASP A 246 25.07 -5.53 -14.45
N VAL A 247 25.73 -6.60 -13.99
CA VAL A 247 25.35 -7.27 -12.73
C VAL A 247 25.70 -6.43 -11.50
N GLY A 248 26.78 -5.64 -11.57
CA GLY A 248 27.23 -4.82 -10.45
C GLY A 248 26.21 -3.73 -10.14
N LEU A 249 25.92 -2.89 -11.15
CA LEU A 249 24.93 -1.83 -11.05
C LEU A 249 23.55 -2.38 -10.64
N GLY A 250 23.13 -3.49 -11.25
CA GLY A 250 21.84 -4.11 -10.95
C GLY A 250 21.73 -4.59 -9.51
N PHE A 251 22.81 -5.13 -8.95
CA PHE A 251 22.84 -5.56 -7.55
C PHE A 251 22.86 -4.38 -6.59
N GLU A 252 23.68 -3.35 -6.84
CA GLU A 252 23.78 -2.15 -6.00
C GLU A 252 22.47 -1.36 -5.97
N ALA A 253 21.85 -1.13 -7.13
CA ALA A 253 20.56 -0.47 -7.23
C ALA A 253 19.43 -1.32 -6.62
N GLY A 254 19.40 -2.62 -6.92
CA GLY A 254 18.40 -3.55 -6.37
C GLY A 254 18.48 -3.68 -4.85
N LEU A 255 19.69 -3.79 -4.29
CA LEU A 255 19.91 -3.80 -2.84
C LEU A 255 19.42 -2.50 -2.19
N SER A 256 19.69 -1.36 -2.83
CA SER A 256 19.23 -0.05 -2.36
C SER A 256 17.70 0.05 -2.35
N VAL A 257 17.01 -0.47 -3.38
CA VAL A 257 15.53 -0.55 -3.40
C VAL A 257 15.01 -1.40 -2.24
N VAL A 258 15.62 -2.56 -1.98
CA VAL A 258 15.23 -3.45 -0.88
C VAL A 258 15.43 -2.76 0.48
N ILE A 259 16.55 -2.06 0.67
CA ILE A 259 16.80 -1.32 1.91
C ILE A 259 15.74 -0.24 2.12
N LEU A 260 15.44 0.58 1.10
CA LEU A 260 14.38 1.58 1.19
C LEU A 260 13.02 0.94 1.50
N ALA A 261 12.69 -0.17 0.85
CA ALA A 261 11.44 -0.87 1.09
C ALA A 261 11.31 -1.40 2.52
N ILE A 262 12.39 -1.96 3.08
CA ILE A 262 12.42 -2.40 4.48
C ILE A 262 12.27 -1.20 5.42
N VAL A 263 12.99 -0.10 5.19
CA VAL A 263 12.91 1.10 6.04
C VAL A 263 11.49 1.65 6.02
N LEU A 264 10.89 1.80 4.84
CA LEU A 264 9.53 2.28 4.68
C LEU A 264 8.51 1.35 5.37
N ASP A 265 8.47 0.06 5.02
CA ASP A 265 7.54 -0.92 5.62
C ASP A 265 7.58 -0.90 7.15
N ARG A 266 8.79 -0.84 7.71
CA ARG A 266 8.97 -0.89 9.16
C ARG A 266 8.46 0.36 9.84
N ILE A 267 8.70 1.54 9.26
CA ILE A 267 8.22 2.84 9.76
C ILE A 267 6.69 2.92 9.61
N THR A 268 6.14 2.65 8.42
CA THR A 268 4.69 2.78 8.16
C THR A 268 3.86 1.75 8.89
N GLY A 269 4.34 0.50 8.96
CA GLY A 269 3.66 -0.57 9.70
C GLY A 269 3.56 -0.33 11.21
N ALA A 270 4.35 0.59 11.78
CA ALA A 270 4.22 1.00 13.17
C ALA A 270 2.91 1.74 13.46
N PHE A 271 2.45 2.57 12.52
CA PHE A 271 1.26 3.40 12.70
C PHE A 271 -0.06 2.63 12.49
N GLY A 272 -0.04 1.51 11.74
CA GLY A 272 -1.22 0.65 11.55
C GLY A 272 -1.39 -0.45 12.62
N SER A 273 -0.31 -0.79 13.31
CA SER A 273 -0.33 -1.80 14.37
C SER A 273 -0.71 -1.15 15.71
N GLY A 274 -1.94 -0.63 15.81
CA GLY A 274 -2.53 -0.32 17.10
C GLY A 274 -2.49 -1.58 17.96
N ASP A 275 -1.70 -1.54 19.03
CA ASP A 275 -1.25 -2.62 19.89
C ASP A 275 -2.35 -3.65 20.22
N ARG A 276 -2.61 -4.59 19.30
CA ARG A 276 -3.30 -5.85 19.60
C ARG A 276 -2.29 -6.76 20.27
N ARG A 277 -1.76 -6.36 21.42
CA ARG A 277 -1.36 -7.34 22.41
C ARG A 277 -2.63 -8.11 22.72
N PRO A 278 -2.72 -9.42 22.41
CA PRO A 278 -3.71 -10.23 23.08
C PRO A 278 -3.37 -10.07 24.55
N ARG A 279 -4.24 -9.39 25.30
CA ARG A 279 -4.14 -9.29 26.74
C ARG A 279 -4.20 -10.74 27.20
N ARG A 280 -3.03 -11.32 27.39
CA ARG A 280 -2.81 -12.68 27.86
C ARG A 280 -3.48 -12.68 29.22
N THR A 281 -4.75 -13.06 29.25
CA THR A 281 -5.49 -13.26 30.48
C THR A 281 -4.66 -14.27 31.22
N LYS A 282 -3.96 -13.80 32.27
CA LYS A 282 -3.45 -14.67 33.32
C LYS A 282 -4.67 -15.45 33.77
N ARG A 283 -4.81 -16.67 33.24
CA ARG A 283 -5.71 -17.67 33.75
C ARG A 283 -5.23 -17.86 35.18
N ALA A 284 -5.99 -17.30 36.12
CA ALA A 284 -5.69 -17.40 37.53
C ALA A 284 -5.54 -18.87 37.88
N ASP A 285 -4.50 -19.15 38.66
CA ASP A 285 -4.17 -20.43 39.23
C ASP A 285 -5.31 -21.00 40.11
N ALA A 286 -5.21 -22.32 40.38
CA ALA A 286 -5.95 -23.18 41.32
C ALA A 286 -7.21 -23.88 40.74
N ALA A 287 -7.35 -25.21 40.74
CA ALA A 287 -6.86 -26.20 41.71
C ALA A 287 -6.65 -27.62 41.08
N PRO A 288 -5.80 -28.49 41.67
CA PRO A 288 -5.73 -29.90 41.31
C PRO A 288 -6.61 -30.81 42.20
N ALA A 289 -7.08 -31.90 41.59
CA ALA A 289 -7.49 -33.19 42.14
C ALA A 289 -8.70 -33.26 43.12
N ARG A 290 -9.75 -33.96 42.67
CA ARG A 290 -10.39 -35.00 43.49
C ARG A 290 -10.42 -36.31 42.72
N ARG A 291 -9.74 -37.30 43.30
CA ARG A 291 -9.84 -38.72 42.98
C ARG A 291 -11.25 -39.18 43.34
N THR A 292 -11.87 -39.97 42.48
CA THR A 292 -12.93 -40.89 42.87
C THR A 292 -12.41 -42.29 42.57
N ASP A 293 -11.97 -42.97 43.63
CA ASP A 293 -11.71 -44.39 43.64
C ASP A 293 -13.04 -45.15 43.75
N GLY A 294 -13.22 -46.17 42.89
CA GLY A 294 -13.95 -47.40 43.17
C GLY A 294 -15.28 -47.64 42.43
N PRO A 295 -15.69 -48.90 42.22
CA PRO A 295 -14.88 -50.08 41.89
C PRO A 295 -15.46 -50.95 40.73
N ALA A 296 -14.53 -51.65 40.05
CA ALA A 296 -14.62 -52.94 39.36
C ALA A 296 -15.92 -53.34 38.62
N GLU A 297 -15.81 -53.38 37.29
CA GLU A 297 -16.71 -54.01 36.33
C GLU A 297 -16.59 -55.56 36.39
N PRO A 298 -17.68 -56.32 36.55
CA PRO A 298 -17.69 -57.75 36.27
C PRO A 298 -18.15 -58.02 34.83
N ALA A 299 -17.38 -58.87 34.14
CA ALA A 299 -17.66 -59.40 32.83
C ALA A 299 -18.90 -60.33 32.80
N GLU A 300 -19.78 -60.13 31.82
CA GLU A 300 -20.84 -61.08 31.43
C GLU A 300 -20.98 -61.00 29.90
N ARG A 301 -20.20 -61.78 29.14
CA ARG A 301 -20.57 -63.05 28.51
C ARG A 301 -21.75 -62.94 27.52
N ASP A 302 -21.40 -62.68 26.26
CA ASP A 302 -22.21 -63.03 25.08
C ASP A 302 -22.28 -64.55 24.90
N PRO A 303 -23.48 -65.16 24.78
CA PRO A 303 -23.63 -66.50 24.25
C PRO A 303 -24.15 -66.42 22.80
N GLU A 304 -23.23 -66.36 21.84
CA GLU A 304 -23.52 -66.70 20.45
C GLU A 304 -23.27 -68.22 20.27
N LEU A 305 -24.30 -69.02 20.53
CA LEU A 305 -24.40 -70.40 20.06
C LEU A 305 -25.80 -70.61 19.51
N ALA A 306 -25.95 -70.23 18.23
CA ALA A 306 -26.94 -70.80 17.36
C ALA A 306 -26.60 -72.28 17.14
N SER A 307 -27.46 -73.18 17.63
CA SER A 307 -27.58 -74.53 17.11
C SER A 307 -29.03 -74.74 16.69
N THR A 308 -29.25 -74.90 15.38
CA THR A 308 -30.35 -75.73 14.91
C THR A 308 -29.73 -76.75 13.98
N THR A 309 -29.90 -78.01 14.35
CA THR A 309 -29.38 -79.26 13.74
C THR A 309 -27.93 -79.62 14.02
#